data_AF-A0A8T7KP73-F1
#
_entry.id   AF-A0A8T7KP73-F1
#
_cell.length_a   1.000
_cell.length_b   1.000
_cell.length_c   1.000
_cell.angle_alpha   90.00
_cell.angle_beta   90.00
_cell.angle_gamma   90.00
#
_symmetry.space_group_name_H-M   'P 1'
#
loop_
_entity.id
_entity.type
_entity.pdbx_description
1 polymer ?
#
loop_
_entity_poly.entity_id
_entity_poly.type
_entity_poly.pdbx_seq_one_letter_code
_entity_poly.pdbx_strand_id
1 'polypeptide(L)'
;MDFSLVTSVFDTLHVTPPPRLVLLEARTLSSAHVPPYPPDMPVLLTGVASRELALQVKTVLMTTYPQEHRVFVIAEEKKKEERLGELEDYFFSESTCLFVPALGEGTSFESFVEIVAHLRAPDGCPWDREQTHETLRKHLLEESYEAITAIDSGDFADMREEFGDLLLQVVLQSQIANEEGWFNVNQVVHGIHSKIVRRHPHVFGDVKLDGVDGVLANWEKLKEKERGKKKDGKGLLDGVPVALPALEQAQEYQDRAARVGFDWPEIAGVLDKISEEIAEVKNATNEQELTSELGDLLFALVNLARWKKVDAESALRGTNAKFKKRFAFVEQGAKRQGRNLSDLSLEEMDNFWNEAKRLGI
;
A
#
# COMPACT_ATOMS: atom_id res chain seq x y z
N MET A 1 -27.30 -16.67 -20.63
CA MET A 1 -26.11 -16.62 -21.50
C MET A 1 -26.27 -17.69 -22.57
N ASP A 2 -26.11 -17.29 -23.82
CA ASP A 2 -26.27 -18.15 -24.99
C ASP A 2 -24.89 -18.64 -25.45
N PHE A 3 -24.60 -19.93 -25.27
CA PHE A 3 -23.33 -20.52 -25.68
C PHE A 3 -23.18 -20.59 -27.21
N SER A 4 -24.27 -20.53 -27.97
CA SER A 4 -24.20 -20.50 -29.44
C SER A 4 -23.60 -19.19 -29.95
N LEU A 5 -23.86 -18.07 -29.26
CA LEU A 5 -23.22 -16.78 -29.51
C LEU A 5 -21.71 -16.87 -29.33
N VAL A 6 -21.24 -17.55 -28.27
CA VAL A 6 -19.80 -17.73 -28.01
C VAL A 6 -19.14 -18.46 -29.17
N THR A 7 -19.72 -19.58 -29.62
CA THR A 7 -19.21 -20.32 -30.78
C THR A 7 -19.17 -19.44 -32.04
N SER A 8 -20.26 -18.74 -32.35
CA SER A 8 -20.34 -17.83 -33.50
C SER A 8 -19.29 -16.71 -33.45
N VAL A 9 -19.04 -16.14 -32.26
CA VAL A 9 -17.99 -15.12 -32.07
C VAL A 9 -16.61 -15.69 -32.36
N PHE A 10 -16.28 -16.88 -31.84
CA PHE A 10 -14.96 -17.48 -32.09
C PHE A 10 -14.77 -17.94 -33.54
N ASP A 11 -15.83 -18.43 -34.18
CA ASP A 11 -15.85 -18.72 -35.62
C ASP A 11 -15.55 -17.45 -36.43
N THR A 12 -16.19 -16.33 -36.06
CA THR A 12 -15.97 -15.01 -36.68
C THR A 12 -14.56 -14.48 -36.40
N LEU A 13 -14.02 -14.71 -35.21
CA LEU A 13 -12.65 -14.32 -34.85
C LEU A 13 -11.60 -15.13 -35.61
N HIS A 14 -11.95 -16.32 -36.11
CA HIS A 14 -11.02 -17.30 -36.69
C HIS A 14 -9.91 -17.69 -35.69
N VAL A 15 -10.27 -17.80 -34.41
CA VAL A 15 -9.36 -18.25 -33.35
C VAL A 15 -10.03 -19.36 -32.57
N THR A 16 -9.23 -20.35 -32.17
CA THR A 16 -9.71 -21.40 -31.27
C THR A 16 -10.14 -20.77 -29.95
N PRO A 17 -11.32 -21.12 -29.39
CA PRO A 17 -11.71 -20.67 -28.07
C PRO A 17 -10.60 -20.97 -27.05
N PRO A 18 -10.22 -19.98 -26.21
CA PRO A 18 -9.17 -20.18 -25.23
C PRO A 18 -9.64 -21.19 -24.15
N PRO A 19 -8.71 -21.90 -23.50
CA PRO A 19 -9.04 -22.89 -22.47
C PRO A 19 -9.70 -22.27 -21.24
N ARG A 20 -9.51 -20.96 -21.02
CA ARG A 20 -10.16 -20.14 -19.99
C ARG A 20 -10.75 -18.92 -20.68
N LEU A 21 -12.03 -18.62 -20.44
CA LEU A 21 -12.73 -17.46 -20.98
C LEU A 21 -13.69 -16.90 -19.93
N VAL A 22 -13.63 -15.60 -19.70
CA VAL A 22 -14.63 -14.88 -18.91
C VAL A 22 -15.74 -14.39 -19.84
N LEU A 23 -17.00 -14.65 -19.49
CA LEU A 23 -18.16 -14.15 -20.23
C LEU A 23 -18.95 -13.19 -19.35
N LEU A 24 -19.08 -11.94 -19.79
CA LEU A 24 -19.79 -10.89 -19.05
C LEU A 24 -20.71 -10.10 -19.97
N GLU A 25 -21.77 -9.54 -19.39
CA GLU A 25 -22.57 -8.50 -20.05
C GLU A 25 -21.86 -7.15 -19.87
N ALA A 26 -21.70 -6.38 -20.94
CA ALA A 26 -20.99 -5.10 -20.93
C ALA A 26 -21.54 -4.12 -19.88
N ARG A 27 -22.86 -4.17 -19.61
CA ARG A 27 -23.51 -3.34 -18.60
C ARG A 27 -23.01 -3.58 -17.17
N THR A 28 -22.36 -4.71 -16.87
CA THR A 28 -21.80 -4.93 -15.52
C THR A 28 -20.59 -4.04 -15.28
N LEU A 29 -19.92 -3.57 -16.35
CA LEU A 29 -18.80 -2.65 -16.26
C LEU A 29 -19.25 -1.18 -16.14
N SER A 30 -20.51 -0.82 -16.46
CA SER A 30 -20.95 0.58 -16.45
C SER A 30 -20.91 1.22 -15.05
N SER A 31 -21.02 0.42 -14.00
CA SER A 31 -20.92 0.85 -12.60
C SER A 31 -19.62 0.42 -11.92
N ALA A 32 -18.70 -0.20 -12.67
CA ALA A 32 -17.44 -0.69 -12.13
C ALA A 32 -16.38 0.42 -12.15
N HIS A 33 -15.43 0.35 -11.22
CA HIS A 33 -14.27 1.24 -11.19
C HIS A 33 -13.00 0.57 -11.73
N VAL A 34 -12.98 -0.76 -11.77
CA VAL A 34 -11.93 -1.62 -12.34
C VAL A 34 -12.60 -2.87 -12.94
N PRO A 35 -11.98 -3.58 -13.90
CA PRO A 35 -12.53 -4.81 -14.45
C PRO A 35 -12.77 -5.86 -13.34
N PRO A 36 -13.97 -6.45 -13.23
CA PRO A 36 -14.32 -7.37 -12.15
C PRO A 36 -13.87 -8.82 -12.44
N TYR A 37 -12.71 -9.00 -13.06
CA TYR A 37 -12.19 -10.31 -13.47
C TYR A 37 -10.65 -10.32 -13.57
N PRO A 38 -10.02 -11.51 -13.52
CA PRO A 38 -8.56 -11.63 -13.65
C PRO A 38 -8.05 -11.18 -15.03
N PRO A 39 -7.06 -10.29 -15.11
CA PRO A 39 -6.58 -9.77 -16.40
C PRO A 39 -5.75 -10.79 -17.20
N ASP A 40 -5.30 -11.89 -16.60
CA ASP A 40 -4.62 -12.99 -17.28
C ASP A 40 -5.59 -13.92 -18.05
N MET A 41 -6.90 -13.63 -17.99
CA MET A 41 -7.92 -14.34 -18.75
C MET A 41 -8.50 -13.45 -19.86
N PRO A 42 -8.72 -14.00 -21.06
CA PRO A 42 -9.48 -13.28 -22.08
C PRO A 42 -10.94 -13.15 -21.64
N VAL A 43 -11.57 -12.04 -22.01
CA VAL A 43 -12.99 -11.78 -21.74
C VAL A 43 -13.77 -11.54 -23.02
N LEU A 44 -14.96 -12.09 -23.08
CA LEU A 44 -15.99 -11.76 -24.06
C LEU A 44 -17.07 -10.93 -23.37
N LEU A 45 -17.14 -9.65 -23.72
CA LEU A 45 -18.19 -8.74 -23.29
C LEU A 45 -19.32 -8.77 -24.33
N THR A 46 -20.53 -9.09 -23.88
CA THR A 46 -21.74 -9.17 -24.72
C THR A 46 -22.63 -7.95 -24.50
N GLY A 47 -23.44 -7.57 -25.48
CA GLY A 47 -24.42 -6.50 -25.33
C GLY A 47 -23.80 -5.11 -25.22
N VAL A 48 -22.77 -4.82 -26.03
CA VAL A 48 -22.21 -3.45 -26.15
C VAL A 48 -23.17 -2.63 -27.02
N ALA A 49 -24.30 -2.24 -26.43
CA ALA A 49 -25.48 -1.77 -27.15
C ALA A 49 -25.39 -0.34 -27.69
N SER A 50 -24.51 0.50 -27.13
CA SER A 50 -24.42 1.91 -27.48
C SER A 50 -22.99 2.44 -27.38
N ARG A 51 -22.74 3.56 -28.05
CA ARG A 51 -21.45 4.28 -27.93
C ARG A 51 -21.17 4.71 -26.48
N GLU A 52 -22.19 5.12 -25.75
CA GLU A 52 -22.05 5.52 -24.34
C GLU A 52 -21.56 4.35 -23.47
N LEU A 53 -22.18 3.17 -23.62
CA LEU A 53 -21.75 1.98 -22.91
C LEU A 53 -20.33 1.55 -23.32
N ALA A 54 -20.00 1.64 -24.61
CA ALA A 54 -18.65 1.34 -25.09
C ALA A 54 -17.59 2.27 -24.47
N LEU A 55 -17.87 3.56 -24.30
CA LEU A 55 -16.97 4.51 -23.64
C LEU A 55 -16.82 4.24 -22.14
N GLN A 56 -17.90 3.83 -21.46
CA GLN A 56 -17.84 3.41 -20.06
C GLN A 56 -16.97 2.15 -19.91
N VAL A 57 -17.23 1.14 -20.75
CA VAL A 57 -16.42 -0.10 -20.81
C VAL A 57 -14.96 0.23 -21.09
N LYS A 58 -14.67 1.09 -22.08
CA LYS A 58 -13.31 1.55 -22.38
C LYS A 58 -12.63 2.14 -21.15
N THR A 59 -13.32 3.04 -20.46
CA THR A 59 -12.78 3.72 -19.27
C THR A 59 -12.41 2.72 -18.18
N VAL A 60 -13.26 1.73 -17.92
CA VAL A 60 -12.98 0.66 -16.95
C VAL A 60 -11.85 -0.25 -17.41
N LEU A 61 -11.80 -0.64 -18.68
CA LEU A 61 -10.70 -1.47 -19.20
C LEU A 61 -9.35 -0.74 -19.13
N MET A 62 -9.32 0.58 -19.39
CA MET A 62 -8.09 1.37 -19.37
C MET A 62 -7.47 1.55 -17.97
N THR A 63 -8.15 1.15 -16.89
CA THR A 63 -7.53 1.10 -15.55
C THR A 63 -6.55 -0.06 -15.40
N THR A 64 -6.58 -1.03 -16.33
CA THR A 64 -5.82 -2.28 -16.25
C THR A 64 -5.05 -2.57 -17.54
N TYR A 65 -5.68 -2.34 -18.69
CA TYR A 65 -5.09 -2.57 -20.00
C TYR A 65 -4.48 -1.28 -20.55
N PRO A 66 -3.29 -1.33 -21.19
CA PRO A 66 -2.71 -0.16 -21.84
C PRO A 66 -3.59 0.32 -22.99
N GLN A 67 -3.52 1.61 -23.33
CA GLN A 67 -4.29 2.20 -24.42
C GLN A 67 -4.06 1.50 -25.78
N GLU A 68 -2.87 0.93 -25.99
CA GLU A 68 -2.46 0.23 -27.21
C GLU A 68 -2.94 -1.23 -27.25
N HIS A 69 -3.57 -1.72 -26.17
CA HIS A 69 -4.05 -3.10 -26.08
C HIS A 69 -5.03 -3.39 -27.21
N ARG A 70 -4.82 -4.50 -27.91
CA ARG A 70 -5.65 -4.88 -29.05
C ARG A 70 -6.93 -5.53 -28.57
N VAL A 71 -8.05 -5.01 -29.04
CA VAL A 71 -9.40 -5.53 -28.76
C VAL A 71 -10.11 -5.82 -30.07
N PHE A 72 -11.09 -6.72 -30.03
CA PHE A 72 -11.84 -7.13 -31.22
C PHE A 72 -13.32 -6.80 -31.01
N VAL A 73 -13.86 -5.92 -31.84
CA VAL A 73 -15.30 -5.66 -31.92
C VAL A 73 -15.90 -6.66 -32.90
N ILE A 74 -16.92 -7.38 -32.46
CA ILE A 74 -17.63 -8.38 -33.26
C ILE A 74 -19.09 -7.93 -33.41
N ALA A 75 -19.53 -7.71 -34.64
CA ALA A 75 -20.92 -7.41 -34.97
C ALA A 75 -21.22 -7.88 -36.39
N GLU A 76 -22.46 -8.34 -36.63
CA GLU A 76 -22.93 -8.79 -37.95
C GLU A 76 -21.97 -9.79 -38.64
N GLU A 77 -21.46 -10.77 -37.89
CA GLU A 77 -20.51 -11.79 -38.38
C GLU A 77 -19.19 -11.21 -38.92
N LYS A 78 -18.86 -9.97 -38.56
CA LYS A 78 -17.60 -9.31 -38.90
C LYS A 78 -16.82 -9.00 -37.65
N LYS A 79 -15.50 -9.11 -37.74
CA LYS A 79 -14.56 -8.63 -36.72
C LYS A 79 -13.88 -7.35 -37.19
N LYS A 80 -13.63 -6.46 -36.23
CA LYS A 80 -12.73 -5.31 -36.38
C LYS A 80 -11.75 -5.32 -35.23
N GLU A 81 -10.46 -5.37 -35.53
CA GLU A 81 -9.41 -5.18 -34.54
C GLU A 81 -9.19 -3.69 -34.34
N GLU A 82 -9.11 -3.26 -33.08
CA GLU A 82 -8.88 -1.87 -32.69
C GLU A 82 -7.93 -1.77 -31.50
N ARG A 83 -7.39 -0.58 -31.28
CA ARG A 83 -6.71 -0.25 -30.02
C ARG A 83 -7.76 0.15 -28.99
N LEU A 84 -7.57 -0.26 -27.74
CA LEU A 84 -8.51 0.04 -26.66
C LEU A 84 -8.77 1.55 -26.54
N GLY A 85 -7.73 2.39 -26.63
CA GLY A 85 -7.86 3.85 -26.57
C GLY A 85 -8.76 4.45 -27.66
N GLU A 86 -8.84 3.78 -28.81
CA GLU A 86 -9.55 4.21 -30.03
C GLU A 86 -10.97 3.62 -30.13
N LEU A 87 -11.45 2.91 -29.09
CA LEU A 87 -12.79 2.30 -29.05
C LEU A 87 -13.90 3.37 -28.91
N GLU A 88 -14.21 4.08 -30.00
CA GLU A 88 -15.29 5.08 -30.06
C GLU A 88 -16.06 5.10 -31.38
N ASP A 89 -15.38 4.87 -32.51
CA ASP A 89 -15.91 5.06 -33.85
C ASP A 89 -16.46 3.76 -34.44
N TYR A 90 -17.53 3.24 -33.82
CA TYR A 90 -18.23 2.05 -34.29
C TYR A 90 -19.75 2.15 -34.14
N PHE A 91 -20.49 1.42 -34.98
CA PHE A 91 -21.93 1.26 -34.84
C PHE A 91 -22.24 0.14 -33.85
N PHE A 92 -22.65 0.53 -32.65
CA PHE A 92 -22.96 -0.39 -31.55
C PHE A 92 -24.43 -0.81 -31.57
N SER A 93 -24.67 -2.06 -31.20
CA SER A 93 -25.99 -2.71 -31.17
C SER A 93 -26.04 -3.75 -30.06
N GLU A 94 -27.23 -4.21 -29.67
CA GLU A 94 -27.39 -5.28 -28.65
C GLU A 94 -26.65 -6.59 -29.02
N SER A 95 -26.45 -6.85 -30.31
CA SER A 95 -25.67 -7.99 -30.80
C SER A 95 -24.16 -7.75 -30.84
N THR A 96 -23.69 -6.53 -30.57
CA THR A 96 -22.27 -6.21 -30.60
C THR A 96 -21.56 -6.80 -29.38
N CYS A 97 -20.49 -7.54 -29.65
CA CYS A 97 -19.61 -8.11 -28.64
C CYS A 97 -18.24 -7.44 -28.71
N LEU A 98 -17.55 -7.38 -27.57
CA LEU A 98 -16.16 -6.95 -27.47
C LEU A 98 -15.35 -8.09 -26.86
N PHE A 99 -14.43 -8.65 -27.64
CA PHE A 99 -13.45 -9.61 -27.16
C PHE A 99 -12.17 -8.88 -26.78
N VAL A 100 -11.77 -9.03 -25.51
CA VAL A 100 -10.54 -8.46 -24.96
C VAL A 100 -9.59 -9.62 -24.64
N PRO A 101 -8.48 -9.77 -25.38
CA PRO A 101 -7.44 -10.73 -25.05
C PRO A 101 -6.88 -10.51 -23.64
N ALA A 102 -6.35 -11.57 -23.04
CA ALA A 102 -5.64 -11.49 -21.76
C ALA A 102 -4.50 -10.46 -21.83
N LEU A 103 -4.23 -9.77 -20.73
CA LEU A 103 -3.14 -8.81 -20.62
C LEU A 103 -1.78 -9.51 -20.72
N GLY A 104 -1.68 -10.68 -20.08
CA GLY A 104 -0.48 -11.52 -20.08
C GLY A 104 -0.53 -12.54 -18.95
N GLU A 105 0.29 -13.58 -19.06
CA GLU A 105 0.48 -14.55 -17.97
C GLU A 105 1.07 -13.86 -16.73
N GLY A 106 0.67 -14.30 -15.53
CA GLY A 106 1.18 -13.75 -14.27
C GLY A 106 0.67 -12.34 -13.93
N THR A 107 -0.35 -11.84 -14.62
CA THR A 107 -0.92 -10.50 -14.37
C THR A 107 -2.09 -10.49 -13.38
N SER A 108 -2.54 -11.66 -12.91
CA SER A 108 -3.63 -11.77 -11.94
C SER A 108 -3.16 -12.21 -10.56
N PHE A 109 -3.96 -11.86 -9.56
CA PHE A 109 -3.75 -12.29 -8.18
C PHE A 109 -3.81 -13.81 -8.06
N GLU A 110 -4.73 -14.47 -8.77
CA GLU A 110 -4.88 -15.91 -8.78
C GLU A 110 -3.65 -16.62 -9.34
N SER A 111 -3.05 -16.11 -10.43
CA SER A 111 -1.78 -16.63 -10.94
C SER A 111 -0.66 -16.50 -9.91
N PHE A 112 -0.60 -15.37 -9.19
CA PHE A 112 0.42 -15.14 -8.18
C PHE A 112 0.25 -16.08 -6.97
N VAL A 113 -0.97 -16.25 -6.48
CA VAL A 113 -1.29 -17.21 -5.42
C VAL A 113 -0.86 -18.62 -5.81
N GLU A 114 -1.11 -19.02 -7.06
CA GLU A 114 -0.69 -20.34 -7.55
C GLU A 114 0.82 -20.50 -7.61
N ILE A 115 1.56 -19.49 -8.05
CA ILE A 115 3.03 -19.53 -8.04
C ILE A 115 3.55 -19.74 -6.62
N VAL A 116 3.00 -19.02 -5.63
CA VAL A 116 3.40 -19.17 -4.22
C VAL A 116 3.05 -20.56 -3.67
N ALA A 117 1.87 -21.08 -4.02
CA ALA A 117 1.49 -22.45 -3.65
C ALA A 117 2.44 -23.49 -4.28
N HIS A 118 2.82 -23.32 -5.54
CA HIS A 118 3.76 -24.19 -6.23
C HIS A 118 5.17 -24.12 -5.62
N LEU A 119 5.66 -22.93 -5.24
CA LEU A 119 6.94 -22.78 -4.53
C LEU A 119 6.99 -23.59 -3.24
N ARG A 120 5.85 -23.78 -2.56
CA ARG A 120 5.76 -24.57 -1.33
C ARG A 120 5.29 -26.02 -1.52
N ALA A 121 4.99 -26.43 -2.75
CA ALA A 121 4.63 -27.80 -3.08
C ALA A 121 5.80 -28.78 -2.83
N PRO A 122 5.58 -30.11 -2.73
CA PRO A 122 6.66 -31.07 -2.48
C PRO A 122 7.83 -31.02 -3.48
N ASP A 123 7.55 -30.64 -4.73
CA ASP A 123 8.48 -30.43 -5.84
C ASP A 123 8.93 -28.96 -6.01
N GLY A 124 8.48 -28.07 -5.11
CA GLY A 124 8.81 -26.65 -5.10
C GLY A 124 10.19 -26.32 -4.51
N CYS A 125 10.36 -25.04 -4.15
CA CYS A 125 11.60 -24.50 -3.63
C CYS A 125 11.84 -24.95 -2.17
N PRO A 126 13.00 -25.57 -1.85
CA PRO A 126 13.30 -25.99 -0.48
C PRO A 126 13.29 -24.85 0.53
N TRP A 127 13.80 -23.67 0.15
CA TRP A 127 13.84 -22.52 1.04
C TRP A 127 12.44 -22.01 1.38
N ASP A 128 11.57 -21.88 0.38
CA ASP A 128 10.19 -21.43 0.59
C ASP A 128 9.42 -22.39 1.48
N ARG A 129 9.60 -23.70 1.31
CA ARG A 129 8.97 -24.74 2.13
C ARG A 129 9.40 -24.71 3.60
N GLU A 130 10.65 -24.36 3.87
CA GLU A 130 11.19 -24.28 5.24
C GLU A 130 10.72 -23.04 6.00
N GLN A 131 10.10 -22.05 5.32
CA GLN A 131 9.63 -20.83 5.98
C GLN A 131 8.44 -21.09 6.91
N THR A 132 8.45 -20.39 8.04
CA THR A 132 7.35 -20.28 9.02
C THR A 132 6.96 -18.82 9.23
N HIS A 133 5.85 -18.57 9.94
CA HIS A 133 5.47 -17.22 10.33
C HIS A 133 6.57 -16.47 11.11
N GLU A 134 7.32 -17.20 11.94
CA GLU A 134 8.42 -16.64 12.73
C GLU A 134 9.63 -16.27 11.87
N THR A 135 10.01 -17.11 10.91
CA THR A 135 11.17 -16.83 10.03
C THR A 135 10.88 -15.68 9.08
N LEU A 136 9.63 -15.53 8.64
CA LEU A 136 9.21 -14.46 7.74
C LEU A 136 9.00 -13.10 8.42
N ARG A 137 8.91 -13.04 9.76
CA ARG A 137 8.71 -11.78 10.48
C ARG A 137 9.78 -10.73 10.16
N LYS A 138 11.04 -11.16 10.07
CA LYS A 138 12.16 -10.26 9.78
C LYS A 138 12.02 -9.69 8.36
N HIS A 139 11.77 -10.56 7.38
CA HIS A 139 11.58 -10.17 5.98
C HIS A 139 10.42 -9.17 5.84
N LEU A 140 9.24 -9.47 6.43
CA LEU A 140 8.11 -8.52 6.41
C LEU A 140 8.46 -7.13 6.95
N LEU A 141 9.31 -7.05 7.98
CA LEU A 141 9.76 -5.77 8.51
C LEU A 141 10.73 -5.07 7.56
N GLU A 142 11.66 -5.82 6.95
CA GLU A 142 12.60 -5.32 5.92
C GLU A 142 11.82 -4.77 4.71
N GLU A 143 10.95 -5.55 4.08
CA GLU A 143 10.13 -5.12 2.94
C GLU A 143 9.25 -3.89 3.28
N SER A 144 8.77 -3.80 4.53
CA SER A 144 7.99 -2.63 4.98
C SER A 144 8.85 -1.36 4.99
N TYR A 145 10.11 -1.46 5.40
CA TYR A 145 11.02 -0.30 5.41
C TYR A 145 11.55 0.03 4.01
N GLU A 146 11.74 -0.96 3.16
CA GLU A 146 12.14 -0.76 1.77
C GLU A 146 11.01 -0.08 0.98
N ALA A 147 9.76 -0.54 1.12
CA ALA A 147 8.58 0.15 0.59
C ALA A 147 8.46 1.61 1.08
N ILE A 148 8.70 1.88 2.36
CA ILE A 148 8.71 3.26 2.90
C ILE A 148 9.84 4.08 2.26
N THR A 149 11.02 3.47 2.07
CA THR A 149 12.17 4.14 1.43
C THR A 149 11.87 4.50 -0.01
N ALA A 150 11.22 3.62 -0.77
CA ALA A 150 10.79 3.87 -2.14
C ALA A 150 9.73 4.99 -2.22
N ILE A 151 8.82 5.08 -1.26
CA ILE A 151 7.87 6.20 -1.13
C ILE A 151 8.61 7.52 -0.87
N ASP A 152 9.52 7.53 0.08
CA ASP A 152 10.27 8.73 0.46
C ASP A 152 11.22 9.22 -0.64
N SER A 153 11.72 8.31 -1.50
CA SER A 153 12.60 8.63 -2.62
C SER A 153 11.84 9.19 -3.83
N GLY A 154 10.55 8.89 -3.96
CA GLY A 154 9.75 9.19 -5.15
C GLY A 154 10.09 8.31 -6.35
N ASP A 155 10.80 7.20 -6.15
CA ASP A 155 11.10 6.22 -7.20
C ASP A 155 9.91 5.27 -7.39
N PHE A 156 9.10 5.54 -8.41
CA PHE A 156 7.91 4.73 -8.70
C PHE A 156 8.21 3.33 -9.23
N ALA A 157 9.42 3.09 -9.77
CA ALA A 157 9.80 1.77 -10.23
C ALA A 157 10.12 0.88 -9.03
N ASP A 158 10.93 1.41 -8.11
CA ASP A 158 11.27 0.80 -6.81
C ASP A 158 9.98 0.57 -6.00
N MET A 159 9.12 1.58 -5.90
CA MET A 159 7.85 1.47 -5.16
C MET A 159 6.96 0.31 -5.66
N ARG A 160 6.96 0.05 -6.97
CA ARG A 160 6.20 -1.05 -7.55
C ARG A 160 6.81 -2.41 -7.19
N GLU A 161 8.14 -2.51 -7.14
CA GLU A 161 8.87 -3.71 -6.73
C GLU A 161 8.55 -4.04 -5.26
N GLU A 162 8.74 -3.08 -4.38
CA GLU A 162 8.51 -3.22 -2.94
C GLU A 162 7.06 -3.52 -2.55
N PHE A 163 6.09 -2.97 -3.30
CA PHE A 163 4.68 -3.34 -3.13
C PHE A 163 4.40 -4.79 -3.54
N GLY A 164 5.15 -5.32 -4.51
CA GLY A 164 5.16 -6.72 -4.88
C GLY A 164 5.70 -7.59 -3.76
N ASP A 165 6.79 -7.19 -3.12
CA ASP A 165 7.40 -7.96 -2.02
C ASP A 165 6.52 -7.97 -0.76
N LEU A 166 5.87 -6.85 -0.44
CA LEU A 166 4.82 -6.83 0.59
C LEU A 166 3.65 -7.76 0.26
N LEU A 167 3.22 -7.80 -1.01
CA LEU A 167 2.17 -8.72 -1.46
C LEU A 167 2.63 -10.19 -1.33
N LEU A 168 3.89 -10.49 -1.67
CA LEU A 168 4.49 -11.81 -1.48
C LEU A 168 4.44 -12.23 -0.01
N GLN A 169 4.82 -11.36 0.92
CA GLN A 169 4.76 -11.68 2.35
C GLN A 169 3.35 -12.06 2.81
N VAL A 170 2.33 -11.33 2.34
CA VAL A 170 0.91 -11.62 2.67
C VAL A 170 0.46 -12.96 2.10
N VAL A 171 0.78 -13.24 0.84
CA VAL A 171 0.34 -14.47 0.16
C VAL A 171 1.09 -15.68 0.70
N LEU A 172 2.41 -15.58 0.92
CA LEU A 172 3.25 -16.65 1.47
C LEU A 172 2.82 -17.05 2.88
N GLN A 173 2.55 -16.08 3.77
CA GLN A 173 2.02 -16.39 5.09
C GLN A 173 0.59 -16.95 5.04
N SER A 174 -0.23 -16.49 4.10
CA SER A 174 -1.56 -17.08 3.89
C SER A 174 -1.49 -18.53 3.41
N GLN A 175 -0.47 -18.87 2.61
CA GLN A 175 -0.22 -20.22 2.15
C GLN A 175 0.25 -21.14 3.29
N ILE A 176 1.18 -20.68 4.14
CA ILE A 176 1.58 -21.40 5.37
C ILE A 176 0.36 -21.69 6.26
N ALA A 177 -0.45 -20.67 6.52
CA ALA A 177 -1.64 -20.82 7.35
C ALA A 177 -2.67 -21.80 6.74
N ASN A 178 -2.74 -21.87 5.40
CA ASN A 178 -3.63 -22.79 4.69
C ASN A 178 -3.13 -24.23 4.79
N GLU A 179 -1.82 -24.46 4.65
CA GLU A 179 -1.19 -25.77 4.84
C GLU A 179 -1.41 -26.33 6.26
N GLU A 180 -1.44 -25.44 7.25
CA GLU A 180 -1.72 -25.80 8.64
C GLU A 180 -3.23 -25.84 8.97
N GLY A 181 -4.12 -25.48 8.04
CA GLY A 181 -5.58 -25.54 8.22
C GLY A 181 -6.20 -24.42 9.05
N TRP A 182 -5.53 -23.28 9.21
CA TRP A 182 -6.03 -22.14 10.02
C TRP A 182 -6.90 -21.20 9.18
N PHE A 183 -6.36 -20.70 8.07
CA PHE A 183 -7.07 -19.84 7.12
C PHE A 183 -6.35 -19.83 5.77
N ASN A 184 -7.02 -19.35 4.73
CA ASN A 184 -6.45 -19.14 3.40
C ASN A 184 -6.52 -17.67 2.94
N VAL A 185 -5.88 -17.39 1.81
CA VAL A 185 -5.80 -16.04 1.24
C VAL A 185 -7.18 -15.43 0.95
N ASN A 186 -8.16 -16.23 0.54
CA ASN A 186 -9.52 -15.75 0.28
C ASN A 186 -10.22 -15.28 1.57
N GLN A 187 -9.94 -15.92 2.70
CA GLN A 187 -10.44 -15.46 4.01
C GLN A 187 -9.76 -14.16 4.45
N VAL A 188 -8.47 -13.95 4.13
CA VAL A 188 -7.76 -12.68 4.35
C VAL A 188 -8.42 -11.56 3.53
N VAL A 189 -8.64 -11.78 2.22
CA VAL A 189 -9.31 -10.84 1.31
C VAL A 189 -10.73 -10.53 1.79
N HIS A 190 -11.51 -11.56 2.13
CA HIS A 190 -12.86 -11.38 2.66
C HIS A 190 -12.89 -10.58 3.97
N GLY A 191 -11.91 -10.82 4.84
CA GLY A 191 -11.74 -10.11 6.10
C GLY A 191 -11.51 -8.61 5.92
N ILE A 192 -10.58 -8.23 5.03
CA ILE A 192 -10.31 -6.82 4.74
C ILE A 192 -11.45 -6.17 3.96
N HIS A 193 -12.04 -6.86 2.97
CA HIS A 193 -13.20 -6.37 2.21
C HIS A 193 -14.35 -6.01 3.15
N SER A 194 -14.81 -6.97 3.97
CA SER A 194 -15.91 -6.77 4.89
C SER A 194 -15.62 -5.67 5.94
N LYS A 195 -14.36 -5.55 6.36
CA LYS A 195 -13.90 -4.50 7.28
C LYS A 195 -13.95 -3.12 6.63
N ILE A 196 -13.51 -2.97 5.39
CA ILE A 196 -13.54 -1.69 4.66
C ILE A 196 -14.98 -1.26 4.38
N VAL A 197 -15.83 -2.17 3.91
CA VAL A 197 -17.27 -1.87 3.70
C VAL A 197 -17.92 -1.39 4.98
N ARG A 198 -17.71 -2.11 6.10
CA ARG A 198 -18.25 -1.72 7.42
C ARG A 198 -17.72 -0.35 7.90
N ARG A 199 -16.46 -0.01 7.60
CA ARG A 199 -15.81 1.23 8.04
C ARG A 199 -16.16 2.44 7.19
N HIS A 200 -16.79 2.24 6.03
CA HIS A 200 -17.22 3.31 5.13
C HIS A 200 -18.74 3.26 4.89
N PRO A 201 -19.57 3.37 5.95
CA PRO A 201 -21.02 3.39 5.78
C PRO A 201 -21.54 4.63 5.05
N HIS A 202 -20.67 5.62 4.81
CA HIS A 202 -20.94 6.80 4.00
C HIS A 202 -20.67 6.60 2.50
N VAL A 203 -19.90 5.57 2.15
CA VAL A 203 -19.68 5.15 0.76
C VAL A 203 -20.63 4.01 0.39
N PHE A 204 -20.80 3.03 1.28
CA PHE A 204 -21.52 1.79 1.01
C PHE A 204 -22.88 1.65 1.73
N GLY A 205 -23.33 2.70 2.43
CA GLY A 205 -24.59 2.71 3.17
C GLY A 205 -25.22 4.09 3.18
N ASP A 206 -26.08 4.37 4.18
CA ASP A 206 -26.91 5.58 4.19
C ASP A 206 -26.35 6.74 5.04
N VAL A 207 -25.15 6.60 5.61
CA VAL A 207 -24.61 7.61 6.53
C VAL A 207 -24.08 8.81 5.74
N LYS A 208 -24.70 9.98 5.90
CA LYS A 208 -24.14 11.22 5.35
C LYS A 208 -23.15 11.84 6.33
N LEU A 209 -21.93 12.11 5.87
CA LEU A 209 -20.89 12.78 6.65
C LEU A 209 -20.44 14.04 5.90
N ASP A 210 -20.31 15.14 6.63
CA ASP A 210 -19.84 16.41 6.08
C ASP A 210 -18.31 16.50 6.19
N GLY A 211 -17.63 16.24 5.08
CA GLY A 211 -16.18 16.45 4.94
C GLY A 211 -15.29 15.43 5.66
N VAL A 212 -13.98 15.65 5.54
CA VAL A 212 -12.91 14.72 5.98
C VAL A 212 -12.94 14.51 7.50
N ASP A 213 -13.17 15.57 8.28
CA ASP A 213 -13.18 15.49 9.74
C ASP A 213 -14.31 14.59 10.25
N GLY A 214 -15.49 14.65 9.62
CA GLY A 214 -16.61 13.76 9.92
C GLY A 214 -16.31 12.29 9.62
N VAL A 215 -15.59 12.02 8.52
CA VAL A 215 -15.13 10.68 8.13
C VAL A 215 -14.14 10.13 9.15
N LEU A 216 -13.13 10.91 9.54
CA LEU A 216 -12.11 10.50 10.52
C LEU A 216 -12.73 10.19 11.88
N ALA A 217 -13.61 11.06 12.38
CA ALA A 217 -14.29 10.84 13.65
C ALA A 217 -15.17 9.58 13.65
N ASN A 218 -15.89 9.31 12.55
CA ASN A 218 -16.68 8.10 12.41
C ASN A 218 -15.80 6.84 12.29
N TRP A 219 -14.68 6.94 11.56
CA TRP A 219 -13.74 5.84 11.40
C TRP A 219 -13.12 5.39 12.73
N GLU A 220 -12.69 6.35 13.56
CA GLU A 220 -12.16 6.05 14.89
C GLU A 220 -13.23 5.46 15.83
N LYS A 221 -14.45 5.99 15.82
CA LYS A 221 -15.58 5.40 16.59
C LYS A 221 -15.85 3.94 16.20
N LEU A 222 -15.75 3.61 14.90
CA LEU A 222 -15.93 2.24 14.43
C LEU A 222 -14.75 1.33 14.86
N LYS A 223 -13.51 1.83 14.86
CA LYS A 223 -12.36 1.11 15.41
C LYS A 223 -12.53 0.81 16.91
N GLU A 224 -13.01 1.78 17.69
CA GLU A 224 -13.25 1.60 19.12
C GLU A 224 -14.33 0.54 19.39
N LYS A 225 -15.46 0.58 18.67
CA LYS A 225 -16.50 -0.44 18.77
C LYS A 225 -15.99 -1.84 18.44
N GLU A 226 -15.10 -1.97 17.45
CA GLU A 226 -14.47 -3.24 17.09
C GLU A 226 -13.51 -3.75 18.17
N ARG A 227 -12.77 -2.84 18.83
CA ARG A 227 -11.87 -3.17 19.94
C ARG A 227 -12.66 -3.58 21.20
N GLY A 228 -13.73 -2.85 21.53
CA GLY A 228 -14.59 -3.13 22.69
C GLY A 228 -15.34 -4.46 22.61
N LYS A 229 -15.64 -4.97 21.41
CA LYS A 229 -16.21 -6.31 21.23
C LYS A 229 -15.21 -7.45 21.50
N LYS A 230 -13.91 -7.17 21.61
CA LYS A 230 -12.88 -8.21 21.72
C LYS A 230 -12.37 -8.49 23.13
N LYS A 231 -12.49 -7.60 24.15
CA LYS A 231 -12.02 -7.91 25.52
C LYS A 231 -12.70 -7.05 26.62
N ASP A 232 -13.31 -7.72 27.59
CA ASP A 232 -13.41 -7.22 28.97
C ASP A 232 -11.99 -7.22 29.59
N GLY A 233 -11.54 -6.10 30.15
CA GLY A 233 -10.34 -6.04 31.01
C GLY A 233 -9.00 -5.59 30.39
N LYS A 234 -8.98 -5.00 29.19
CA LYS A 234 -7.76 -4.34 28.65
C LYS A 234 -7.75 -2.84 28.93
N GLY A 235 -6.60 -2.31 29.37
CA GLY A 235 -6.33 -0.88 29.52
C GLY A 235 -6.30 -0.14 28.17
N LEU A 236 -6.43 1.19 28.22
CA LEU A 236 -6.51 2.09 27.06
C LEU A 236 -5.34 1.88 26.05
N LEU A 237 -4.16 1.58 26.57
CA LEU A 237 -2.92 1.47 25.81
C LEU A 237 -2.61 0.02 25.35
N ASP A 238 -3.28 -0.99 25.90
CA ASP A 238 -3.01 -2.44 25.66
C ASP A 238 -3.30 -2.94 24.22
N GLY A 239 -3.75 -2.03 23.36
CA GLY A 239 -3.96 -2.27 21.93
C GLY A 239 -2.92 -1.62 21.03
N VAL A 240 -1.87 -1.01 21.58
CA VAL A 240 -0.73 -0.52 20.81
C VAL A 240 0.24 -1.69 20.61
N PRO A 241 0.62 -2.03 19.36
CA PRO A 241 1.57 -3.11 19.12
C PRO A 241 2.94 -2.79 19.74
N VAL A 242 3.50 -3.76 20.45
CA VAL A 242 4.84 -3.64 21.06
C VAL A 242 5.94 -3.57 19.99
N ALA A 243 5.68 -4.11 18.80
CA ALA A 243 6.61 -4.14 17.68
C ALA A 243 6.73 -2.80 16.91
N LEU A 244 5.93 -1.78 17.25
CA LEU A 244 6.06 -0.46 16.62
C LEU A 244 7.42 0.17 16.98
N PRO A 245 8.01 0.97 16.06
CA PRO A 245 9.11 1.85 16.39
C PRO A 245 8.78 2.75 17.59
N ALA A 246 9.79 3.12 18.37
CA ALA A 246 9.59 3.81 19.63
C ALA A 246 8.86 5.16 19.48
N LEU A 247 9.15 5.94 18.43
CA LEU A 247 8.48 7.24 18.24
C LEU A 247 7.02 7.06 17.81
N GLU A 248 6.75 6.11 16.92
CA GLU A 248 5.38 5.78 16.51
C GLU A 248 4.56 5.23 17.69
N GLN A 249 5.16 4.38 18.51
CA GLN A 249 4.53 3.86 19.73
C GLN A 249 4.22 4.99 20.73
N ALA A 250 5.17 5.90 20.96
CA ALA A 250 4.98 7.06 21.82
C ALA A 250 3.85 7.97 21.31
N GLN A 251 3.81 8.22 20.00
CA GLN A 251 2.79 9.05 19.37
C GLN A 251 1.40 8.42 19.50
N GLU A 252 1.26 7.11 19.26
CA GLU A 252 -0.02 6.39 19.43
C GLU A 252 -0.47 6.36 20.90
N TYR A 253 0.45 6.23 21.86
CA TYR A 253 0.10 6.35 23.29
C TYR A 253 -0.48 7.72 23.62
N GLN A 254 0.16 8.79 23.16
CA GLN A 254 -0.27 10.16 23.39
C GLN A 254 -1.59 10.47 22.68
N ASP A 255 -1.76 10.02 21.43
CA ASP A 255 -3.03 10.15 20.70
C ASP A 255 -4.18 9.45 21.43
N ARG A 256 -3.94 8.28 22.04
CA ARG A 256 -4.97 7.59 22.82
C ARG A 256 -5.28 8.28 24.13
N ALA A 257 -4.27 8.77 24.85
CA ALA A 257 -4.47 9.50 26.09
C ALA A 257 -5.25 10.81 25.84
N ALA A 258 -4.92 11.53 24.77
CA ALA A 258 -5.61 12.76 24.40
C ALA A 258 -7.12 12.56 24.13
N ARG A 259 -7.51 11.40 23.58
CA ARG A 259 -8.94 11.07 23.31
C ARG A 259 -9.80 11.03 24.57
N VAL A 260 -9.23 10.65 25.71
CA VAL A 260 -9.95 10.62 26.99
C VAL A 260 -9.80 11.94 27.77
N GLY A 261 -9.29 12.98 27.11
CA GLY A 261 -9.09 14.30 27.70
C GLY A 261 -7.77 14.44 28.46
N PHE A 262 -6.86 13.47 28.37
CA PHE A 262 -5.51 13.59 28.94
C PHE A 262 -4.58 14.25 27.91
N ASP A 263 -4.76 15.56 27.73
CA ASP A 263 -3.95 16.40 26.86
C ASP A 263 -3.82 17.82 27.44
N TRP A 264 -2.85 18.57 26.94
CA TRP A 264 -2.66 19.97 27.31
C TRP A 264 -3.78 20.85 26.71
N PRO A 265 -4.16 21.96 27.38
CA PRO A 265 -5.16 22.88 26.82
C PRO A 265 -4.59 23.72 25.67
N GLU A 266 -3.27 23.95 25.67
CA GLU A 266 -2.56 24.76 24.69
C GLU A 266 -1.14 24.25 24.46
N ILE A 267 -0.59 24.59 23.30
CA ILE A 267 0.75 24.14 22.89
C ILE A 267 1.87 24.70 23.77
N ALA A 268 1.64 25.80 24.48
CA ALA A 268 2.63 26.40 25.38
C ALA A 268 3.05 25.39 26.46
N GLY A 269 2.11 24.65 27.05
CA GLY A 269 2.43 23.62 28.05
C GLY A 269 3.32 22.49 27.52
N VAL A 270 3.22 22.17 26.22
CA VAL A 270 4.10 21.18 25.58
C VAL A 270 5.53 21.72 25.45
N LEU A 271 5.68 23.00 25.08
CA LEU A 271 6.99 23.65 24.95
C LEU A 271 7.66 23.87 26.32
N ASP A 272 6.85 24.20 27.33
CA ASP A 272 7.31 24.32 28.71
C ASP A 272 7.82 22.96 29.22
N LYS A 273 7.08 21.88 28.95
CA LYS A 273 7.53 20.52 29.30
C LYS A 273 8.84 20.16 28.61
N ILE A 274 9.00 20.45 27.32
CA ILE A 274 10.30 20.23 26.63
C ILE A 274 11.44 21.00 27.32
N SER A 275 11.18 22.23 27.77
CA SER A 275 12.18 23.05 28.47
C SER A 275 12.54 22.49 29.84
N GLU A 276 11.56 21.92 30.55
CA GLU A 276 11.73 21.18 31.81
C GLU A 276 12.60 19.94 31.60
N GLU A 277 12.27 19.08 30.63
CA GLU A 277 13.04 17.86 30.31
C GLU A 277 14.50 18.19 29.94
N ILE A 278 14.74 19.27 29.20
CA ILE A 278 16.11 19.74 28.90
C ILE A 278 16.86 20.13 30.17
N ALA A 279 16.18 20.72 31.16
CA ALA A 279 16.79 21.07 32.43
C ALA A 279 17.08 19.83 33.27
N GLU A 280 16.19 18.82 33.26
CA GLU A 280 16.38 17.54 33.95
C GLU A 280 17.57 16.76 33.37
N VAL A 281 17.68 16.66 32.03
CA VAL A 281 18.85 16.08 31.35
C VAL A 281 20.16 16.76 31.76
N LYS A 282 20.17 18.09 31.95
CA LYS A 282 21.37 18.84 32.38
C LYS A 282 21.74 18.60 33.84
N ASN A 283 20.76 18.31 34.69
CA ASN A 283 20.94 18.14 36.12
C ASN A 283 21.14 16.66 36.53
N ALA A 284 20.93 15.72 35.60
CA ALA A 284 21.12 14.29 35.82
C ALA A 284 22.54 14.01 36.36
N THR A 285 22.61 13.25 37.46
CA THR A 285 23.85 13.05 38.22
C THR A 285 24.53 11.71 37.89
N ASN A 286 23.80 10.80 37.25
CA ASN A 286 24.28 9.48 36.88
C ASN A 286 23.67 9.01 35.55
N GLU A 287 24.23 7.94 35.00
CA GLU A 287 23.85 7.39 33.69
C GLU A 287 22.39 6.91 33.64
N GLN A 288 21.89 6.36 34.74
CA GLN A 288 20.51 5.85 34.82
C GLN A 288 19.51 7.01 34.78
N GLU A 289 19.73 8.05 35.58
CA GLU A 289 18.97 9.30 35.52
C GLU A 289 19.04 9.90 34.11
N LEU A 290 20.24 10.10 33.58
CA LEU A 290 20.42 10.69 32.25
C LEU A 290 19.67 9.92 31.15
N THR A 291 19.69 8.59 31.20
CA THR A 291 18.96 7.74 30.24
C THR A 291 17.44 7.92 30.37
N SER A 292 16.93 8.02 31.59
CA SER A 292 15.51 8.28 31.85
C SER A 292 15.09 9.64 31.30
N GLU A 293 15.80 10.72 31.68
CA GLU A 293 15.47 12.09 31.26
C GLU A 293 15.59 12.27 29.74
N LEU A 294 16.54 11.58 29.08
CA LEU A 294 16.62 11.58 27.62
C LEU A 294 15.41 10.88 26.98
N GLY A 295 14.89 9.83 27.61
CA GLY A 295 13.65 9.17 27.19
C GLY A 295 12.45 10.10 27.28
N ASP A 296 12.31 10.80 28.39
CA ASP A 296 11.20 11.74 28.63
C ASP A 296 11.28 12.96 27.70
N LEU A 297 12.49 13.48 27.43
CA LEU A 297 12.71 14.51 26.41
C LEU A 297 12.27 14.03 25.01
N LEU A 298 12.64 12.82 24.60
CA LEU A 298 12.19 12.26 23.32
C LEU A 298 10.67 12.11 23.28
N PHE A 299 10.06 11.66 24.37
CA PHE A 299 8.61 11.54 24.49
C PHE A 299 7.91 12.90 24.39
N ALA A 300 8.45 13.94 25.02
CA ALA A 300 7.95 15.31 24.94
C ALA A 300 8.08 15.90 23.52
N LEU A 301 9.18 15.61 22.81
CA LEU A 301 9.36 16.00 21.41
C LEU A 301 8.35 15.31 20.47
N VAL A 302 8.05 14.04 20.70
CA VAL A 302 6.97 13.34 19.99
C VAL A 302 5.61 14.02 20.24
N ASN A 303 5.36 14.47 21.47
CA ASN A 303 4.12 15.19 21.79
C ASN A 303 4.01 16.52 21.05
N LEU A 304 5.12 17.24 20.90
CA LEU A 304 5.16 18.43 20.06
C LEU A 304 4.87 18.10 18.59
N ALA A 305 5.46 17.05 18.04
CA ALA A 305 5.19 16.60 16.68
C ALA A 305 3.70 16.29 16.48
N ARG A 306 3.09 15.54 17.41
CA ARG A 306 1.64 15.25 17.44
C ARG A 306 0.79 16.51 17.44
N TRP A 307 1.08 17.48 18.32
CA TRP A 307 0.39 18.78 18.36
C TRP A 307 0.51 19.57 17.06
N LYS A 308 1.65 19.46 16.39
CA LYS A 308 1.89 20.06 15.06
C LYS A 308 1.36 19.23 13.90
N LYS A 309 0.71 18.09 14.17
CA LYS A 309 0.21 17.13 13.16
C LYS A 309 1.31 16.61 12.25
N VAL A 310 2.49 16.37 12.83
CA VAL A 310 3.65 15.78 12.17
C VAL A 310 3.80 14.35 12.67
N ASP A 311 4.05 13.42 11.74
CA ASP A 311 4.46 12.05 12.08
C ASP A 311 5.92 12.05 12.56
N ALA A 312 6.14 11.79 13.85
CA ALA A 312 7.44 11.95 14.49
C ALA A 312 8.49 10.99 13.90
N GLU A 313 8.08 9.75 13.65
CA GLU A 313 8.94 8.71 13.09
C GLU A 313 9.41 9.07 11.68
N SER A 314 8.48 9.46 10.79
CA SER A 314 8.81 9.89 9.42
C SER A 314 9.64 11.16 9.40
N ALA A 315 9.41 12.11 10.31
CA ALA A 315 10.22 13.32 10.42
C ALA A 315 11.69 13.00 10.76
N LEU A 316 11.92 12.06 11.67
CA LEU A 316 13.28 11.62 12.01
C LEU A 316 13.90 10.81 10.86
N ARG A 317 13.15 9.91 10.21
CA ARG A 317 13.62 9.18 9.02
C ARG A 317 14.08 10.12 7.91
N GLY A 318 13.29 11.15 7.59
CA GLY A 318 13.69 12.16 6.60
C GLY A 318 14.94 12.93 7.00
N THR A 319 15.13 13.19 8.30
CA THR A 319 16.35 13.81 8.83
C THR A 319 17.57 12.89 8.70
N ASN A 320 17.43 11.60 8.98
CA ASN A 320 18.48 10.59 8.80
C ASN A 320 18.88 10.45 7.32
N ALA A 321 17.91 10.41 6.40
CA ALA A 321 18.16 10.36 4.97
C ALA A 321 18.95 11.59 4.48
N LYS A 322 18.56 12.79 4.92
CA LYS A 322 19.27 14.05 4.64
C LYS A 322 20.69 14.05 5.22
N PHE A 323 20.87 13.55 6.44
CA PHE A 323 22.20 13.40 7.04
C PHE A 323 23.08 12.48 6.19
N LYS A 324 22.57 11.30 5.81
CA LYS A 324 23.27 10.34 4.94
C LYS A 324 23.69 10.97 3.61
N LYS A 325 22.77 11.67 2.92
CA LYS A 325 23.06 12.35 1.64
C LYS A 325 24.16 13.40 1.78
N ARG A 326 24.08 14.23 2.81
CA ARG A 326 25.09 15.28 3.07
C ARG A 326 26.44 14.69 3.45
N PHE A 327 26.46 13.66 4.28
CA PHE A 327 27.71 13.02 4.66
C PHE A 327 28.37 12.32 3.47
N ALA A 328 27.60 11.68 2.59
CA ALA A 328 28.11 11.13 1.34
C ALA A 328 28.72 12.21 0.43
N PHE A 329 28.19 13.45 0.46
CA PHE A 329 28.80 14.58 -0.24
C PHE A 329 30.16 14.95 0.37
N VAL A 330 30.29 14.94 1.70
CA VAL A 330 31.59 15.14 2.39
C VAL A 330 32.59 14.06 1.97
N GLU A 331 32.18 12.79 1.93
CA GLU A 331 33.03 11.68 1.47
C GLU A 331 33.48 11.83 0.02
N GLN A 332 32.58 12.26 -0.87
CA GLN A 332 32.93 12.57 -2.26
C GLN A 332 33.90 13.75 -2.34
N GLY A 333 33.73 14.76 -1.50
CA GLY A 333 34.66 15.88 -1.35
C GLY A 333 36.09 15.42 -1.00
N ALA A 334 36.22 14.55 0.01
CA ALA A 334 37.49 13.95 0.40
C ALA A 334 38.12 13.15 -0.77
N LYS A 335 37.33 12.30 -1.43
CA LYS A 335 37.77 11.49 -2.58
C LYS A 335 38.25 12.35 -3.74
N ARG A 336 37.57 13.46 -4.05
CA ARG A 336 37.98 14.39 -5.12
C ARG A 336 39.33 15.05 -4.83
N GLN A 337 39.68 15.21 -3.55
CA GLN A 337 41.00 15.70 -3.13
C GLN A 337 42.05 14.58 -3.05
N GLY A 338 41.70 13.33 -3.35
CA GLY A 338 42.61 12.19 -3.21
C GLY A 338 42.98 11.88 -1.76
N ARG A 339 42.17 12.30 -0.79
CA ARG A 339 42.39 12.10 0.66
C ARG A 339 41.37 11.14 1.23
N ASN A 340 41.72 10.45 2.32
CA ASN A 340 40.72 9.71 3.09
C ASN A 340 39.94 10.68 3.98
N LEU A 341 38.71 10.29 4.34
CA LEU A 341 37.88 11.09 5.23
C LEU A 341 38.55 11.32 6.60
N SER A 342 39.25 10.30 7.13
CA SER A 342 40.01 10.39 8.39
C SER A 342 41.13 11.42 8.37
N ASP A 343 41.58 11.84 7.18
CA ASP A 343 42.67 12.78 7.01
C ASP A 343 42.17 14.23 6.97
N LEU A 344 40.84 14.45 6.90
CA LEU A 344 40.23 15.78 6.93
C LEU A 344 40.09 16.29 8.37
N SER A 345 40.31 17.59 8.56
CA SER A 345 39.90 18.26 9.80
C SER A 345 38.37 18.41 9.87
N LEU A 346 37.83 18.63 11.07
CA LEU A 346 36.41 18.94 11.24
C LEU A 346 35.98 20.19 10.45
N GLU A 347 36.86 21.20 10.36
CA GLU A 347 36.60 22.41 9.59
C GLU A 347 36.52 22.12 8.08
N GLU A 348 37.38 21.22 7.57
CA GLU A 348 37.33 20.76 6.18
C GLU A 348 36.04 19.97 5.89
N MET A 349 35.64 19.09 6.81
CA MET A 349 34.37 18.35 6.71
C MET A 349 33.17 19.30 6.75
N ASP A 350 33.17 20.28 7.66
CA ASP A 350 32.11 21.28 7.80
C ASP A 350 31.98 22.16 6.56
N ASN A 351 33.07 22.47 5.88
CA ASN A 351 33.04 23.21 4.62
C ASN A 351 32.26 22.45 3.54
N PHE A 352 32.55 21.16 3.36
CA PHE A 352 31.79 20.30 2.43
C PHE A 352 30.34 20.12 2.88
N TRP A 353 30.09 19.97 4.18
CA TRP A 353 28.74 19.85 4.73
C TRP A 353 27.89 21.11 4.48
N ASN A 354 28.48 22.28 4.70
CA ASN A 354 27.83 23.56 4.45
C ASN A 354 27.66 23.85 2.95
N GLU A 355 28.54 23.34 2.10
CA GLU A 355 28.33 23.31 0.65
C GLU A 355 27.12 22.43 0.28
N ALA A 356 27.04 21.20 0.81
CA ALA A 356 25.89 20.32 0.59
C ALA A 356 24.57 20.98 1.00
N LYS A 357 24.53 21.65 2.16
CA LYS A 357 23.37 22.45 2.60
C LYS A 357 22.99 23.55 1.60
N ARG A 358 23.97 24.28 1.08
CA ARG A 358 23.75 25.36 0.10
C ARG A 358 23.21 24.83 -1.24
N LEU A 359 23.58 23.60 -1.60
CA LEU A 359 23.08 22.91 -2.79
C LEU A 359 21.70 22.26 -2.61
N GLY A 360 21.10 22.36 -1.41
CA GLY A 360 19.80 21.76 -1.13
C GLY A 360 19.82 20.23 -0.99
N ILE A 361 21.00 19.65 -0.72
CA ILE A 361 21.19 18.22 -0.50
C ILE A 361 20.65 17.80 0.88
#